data_AF-A0A7M1IMC7-F1
#
_entry.id   AF-A0A7M1IMC7-F1
#
_cell.length_a   1.000
_cell.length_b   1.000
_cell.length_c   1.000
_cell.angle_alpha   90.00
_cell.angle_beta   90.00
_cell.angle_gamma   90.00
#
_symmetry.space_group_name_H-M   'P 1'
#
loop_
_entity.id
_entity.type
_entity.pdbx_description
1 polymer ?
#
loop_
_entity_poly.entity_id
_entity_poly.type
_entity_poly.pdbx_seq_one_letter_code
_entity_poly.pdbx_strand_id
1 'polypeptide(L)'
;DRKVYPQADTVIVHHWDIMSNPKSRLPPSPRPQGQRWIWFNLEPPPNCQHLEALDRYFNLTMSYRSDSDIFTPYGWLEPWSGQPAHPPLNLSAKTELVAWAVSNWKPDSARVRYY
;
A
#
# COMPACT_ATOMS: atom_id res chain seq x y z
N ASP A 1 -0.99 -15.23 15.50
CA ASP A 1 -0.87 -15.69 16.90
C ASP A 1 0.18 -14.83 17.60
N ARG A 2 -0.12 -14.24 18.77
CA ARG A 2 0.88 -13.44 19.53
C ARG A 2 1.97 -14.31 20.14
N LYS A 3 1.76 -15.62 20.26
CA LYS A 3 2.71 -16.56 20.87
C LYS A 3 3.99 -16.75 20.06
N VAL A 4 3.95 -16.54 18.74
CA VAL A 4 5.12 -16.69 17.86
C VAL A 4 5.97 -15.42 17.75
N TYR A 5 5.48 -14.28 18.28
CA TYR A 5 6.21 -13.01 18.24
C TYR A 5 7.63 -13.10 18.81
N PRO A 6 7.90 -13.77 19.95
CA PRO A 6 9.26 -13.87 20.48
C PRO A 6 10.22 -14.69 19.61
N GLN A 7 9.69 -15.51 18.69
CA GLN A 7 10.46 -16.41 17.82
C GLN A 7 10.64 -15.84 16.40
N ALA A 8 9.94 -14.76 16.07
CA ALA A 8 9.98 -14.19 14.74
C ALA A 8 11.26 -13.37 14.54
N ASP A 9 11.99 -13.61 13.45
CA ASP A 9 13.11 -12.75 13.04
C ASP A 9 12.63 -11.38 12.55
N THR A 10 11.41 -11.32 12.01
CA THR A 10 10.82 -10.11 11.44
C THR A 10 9.32 -10.04 11.72
N VAL A 11 8.85 -8.83 12.02
CA VAL A 11 7.43 -8.53 12.25
C VAL A 11 6.97 -7.50 11.24
N ILE A 12 5.98 -7.86 10.42
CA ILE A 12 5.29 -6.91 9.54
C ILE A 12 4.08 -6.37 10.28
N VAL A 13 3.97 -5.04 10.36
CA VAL A 13 2.83 -4.38 10.96
C VAL A 13 2.10 -3.58 9.90
N HIS A 14 0.87 -4.00 9.60
CA HIS A 14 0.00 -3.24 8.72
C HIS A 14 -0.51 -1.99 9.45
N HIS A 15 -0.31 -0.81 8.85
CA HIS A 15 -0.64 0.46 9.49
C HIS A 15 -2.11 0.56 9.88
N TRP A 16 -3.03 0.07 9.03
CA TRP A 16 -4.47 0.13 9.30
C TRP A 16 -4.86 -0.57 10.61
N ASP A 17 -4.16 -1.64 10.98
CA ASP A 17 -4.47 -2.43 12.17
C ASP A 17 -4.11 -1.69 13.45
N ILE A 18 -3.13 -0.77 13.37
CA ILE A 18 -2.59 -0.04 14.52
C ILE A 18 -2.98 1.45 14.55
N MET A 19 -3.36 2.05 13.41
CA MET A 19 -3.42 3.51 13.25
C MET A 19 -4.40 4.21 14.20
N SER A 20 -5.45 3.53 14.68
CA SER A 20 -6.41 4.14 15.62
C SER A 20 -5.86 4.27 17.04
N ASN A 21 -4.91 3.42 17.44
CA ASN A 21 -4.21 3.51 18.72
C ASN A 21 -2.89 2.72 18.68
N PRO A 22 -1.81 3.30 18.13
CA PRO A 22 -0.56 2.59 17.95
C PRO A 22 0.01 2.04 19.26
N LYS A 23 -0.05 2.82 20.35
CA LYS A 23 0.54 2.46 21.65
C LYS A 23 -0.01 1.16 22.23
N SER A 24 -1.31 0.91 22.09
CA SER A 24 -1.94 -0.31 22.66
C SER A 24 -1.98 -1.49 21.70
N ARG A 25 -1.88 -1.23 20.39
CA ARG A 25 -2.02 -2.26 19.36
C ARG A 25 -0.69 -2.87 18.91
N LEU A 26 0.41 -2.19 19.15
CA LEU A 26 1.76 -2.72 18.87
C LEU A 26 2.14 -3.82 19.88
N PRO A 27 2.94 -4.82 19.46
CA PRO A 27 3.54 -5.77 20.39
C PRO A 27 4.30 -5.07 21.54
N PRO A 28 4.32 -5.69 22.74
CA PRO A 28 4.95 -5.10 23.91
C PRO A 28 6.47 -4.96 23.73
N SER A 29 7.01 -3.93 24.37
CA SER A 29 8.46 -3.71 24.50
C SER A 29 9.01 -4.38 25.78
N PRO A 30 10.31 -4.75 25.81
CA PRO A 30 11.29 -4.60 24.74
C PRO A 30 11.10 -5.63 23.62
N ARG A 31 11.56 -5.28 22.41
CA ARG A 31 11.59 -6.22 21.28
C ARG A 31 12.66 -7.30 21.52
N PRO A 32 12.43 -8.55 21.08
CA PRO A 32 13.49 -9.55 21.01
C PRO A 32 14.73 -9.00 20.29
N GLN A 33 15.92 -9.33 20.79
CA GLN A 33 17.17 -8.85 20.20
C GLN A 33 17.30 -9.32 18.76
N GLY A 34 17.65 -8.41 17.85
CA GLY A 34 17.83 -8.72 16.42
C GLY A 34 16.55 -8.76 15.59
N GLN A 35 15.37 -8.72 16.23
CA GLN A 35 14.10 -8.71 15.51
C GLN A 35 13.90 -7.39 14.76
N ARG A 36 13.62 -7.46 13.45
CA ARG A 36 13.33 -6.28 12.62
C ARG A 36 11.84 -6.05 12.49
N TRP A 37 11.42 -4.78 12.52
CA TRP A 37 10.04 -4.40 12.32
C TRP A 37 9.87 -3.67 11.00
N ILE A 38 8.90 -4.11 10.20
CA ILE A 38 8.56 -3.55 8.90
C ILE A 38 7.21 -2.83 9.03
N TRP A 39 7.20 -1.53 8.70
CA TRP A 39 5.96 -0.79 8.53
C TRP A 39 5.38 -1.08 7.16
N PHE A 40 4.18 -1.66 7.11
CA PHE A 40 3.49 -1.97 5.86
C PHE A 40 2.25 -1.10 5.70
N ASN A 41 2.14 -0.43 4.55
CA ASN A 41 0.96 0.36 4.23
C ASN A 41 0.81 0.56 2.73
N LEU A 42 -0.40 0.31 2.24
CA LEU A 42 -0.80 0.64 0.87
C LEU A 42 -1.80 1.79 0.81
N GLU A 43 -2.18 2.43 1.91
CA GLU A 43 -3.12 3.56 1.86
C GLU A 43 -2.39 4.90 1.65
N PRO A 44 -2.99 5.90 0.98
CA PRO A 44 -2.38 7.20 0.81
C PRO A 44 -2.31 7.98 2.14
N PRO A 45 -1.38 8.94 2.31
CA PRO A 45 -1.20 9.67 3.57
C PRO A 45 -2.47 10.27 4.20
N PRO A 46 -3.45 10.82 3.43
CA PRO A 46 -4.70 11.33 4.01
C PRO A 46 -5.55 10.27 4.72
N ASN A 47 -5.34 8.98 4.43
CA ASN A 47 -6.04 7.86 5.05
C ASN A 47 -5.24 7.27 6.24
N CYS A 48 -4.05 7.79 6.53
CA CYS A 48 -3.16 7.27 7.56
C CYS A 48 -3.21 8.15 8.82
N GLN A 49 -3.67 7.59 9.93
CA GLN A 49 -3.77 8.31 11.21
C GLN A 49 -2.53 8.07 12.07
N HIS A 50 -2.15 9.06 12.87
CA HIS A 50 -1.10 8.95 13.89
C HIS A 50 0.27 8.50 13.38
N LEU A 51 0.65 8.88 12.14
CA LEU A 51 1.98 8.57 11.59
C LEU A 51 3.13 9.13 12.45
N GLU A 52 2.95 10.33 13.02
CA GLU A 52 3.95 10.96 13.90
C GLU A 52 4.27 10.11 15.14
N ALA A 53 3.30 9.37 15.67
CA ALA A 53 3.49 8.49 16.81
C ALA A 53 4.35 7.25 16.49
N LEU A 54 4.63 7.02 15.20
CA LEU A 54 5.41 5.90 14.68
C LEU A 54 6.79 6.34 14.17
N ASP A 55 7.15 7.62 14.33
CA ASP A 55 8.46 8.13 13.93
C ASP A 55 9.59 7.30 14.57
N ARG A 56 10.55 6.89 13.74
CA ARG A 56 11.70 6.04 14.11
C ARG A 56 11.33 4.73 14.84
N TYR A 57 10.07 4.31 14.78
CA TYR A 57 9.62 3.10 15.45
C TYR A 57 9.96 1.84 14.65
N PHE A 58 9.92 1.92 13.32
CA PHE A 58 10.17 0.79 12.42
C PHE A 58 11.59 0.81 11.87
N ASN A 59 12.10 -0.37 11.53
CA ASN A 59 13.42 -0.52 10.92
C ASN A 59 13.38 -0.38 9.40
N LEU A 60 12.29 -0.82 8.78
CA LEU A 60 12.11 -0.86 7.34
C LEU A 60 10.69 -0.42 6.96
N THR A 61 10.54 0.03 5.73
CA THR A 61 9.29 0.44 5.11
C THR A 61 8.91 -0.50 3.97
N MET A 62 7.64 -0.83 3.86
CA MET A 62 7.07 -1.64 2.79
C MET A 62 5.81 -0.94 2.26
N SER A 63 5.88 -0.38 1.06
CA SER A 63 4.79 0.44 0.52
C SER A 63 4.76 0.50 -1.00
N TYR A 64 3.71 1.12 -1.55
CA TYR A 64 3.61 1.41 -2.99
C TYR A 64 4.62 2.46 -3.49
N ARG A 65 5.38 3.12 -2.60
CA ARG A 65 6.41 4.08 -3.01
C ARG A 65 7.65 3.35 -3.48
N SER A 66 8.17 3.73 -4.64
CA SER A 66 9.39 3.15 -5.23
C SER A 66 10.66 3.38 -4.41
N ASP A 67 10.64 4.29 -3.44
CA ASP A 67 11.73 4.61 -2.52
C ASP A 67 11.61 3.96 -1.13
N SER A 68 10.63 3.05 -0.94
CA SER A 68 10.57 2.24 0.28
C SER A 68 11.61 1.12 0.27
N ASP A 69 12.05 0.67 1.45
CA ASP A 69 13.05 -0.40 1.58
C ASP A 69 12.61 -1.69 0.89
N ILE A 70 11.30 -1.98 0.93
CA ILE A 70 10.65 -3.10 0.24
C ILE A 70 9.52 -2.56 -0.63
N PHE A 71 9.84 -2.27 -1.89
CA PHE A 71 8.86 -1.79 -2.85
C PHE A 71 7.75 -2.83 -3.08
N THR A 72 6.50 -2.43 -2.80
CA THR A 72 5.30 -3.26 -2.91
C THR A 72 4.21 -2.49 -3.64
N PRO A 73 4.18 -2.51 -4.98
CA PRO A 73 3.12 -1.84 -5.74
C PRO A 73 1.77 -2.55 -5.55
N TYR A 74 0.66 -1.86 -5.85
CA TYR A 74 -0.68 -2.47 -5.83
C TYR A 74 -0.85 -3.63 -6.81
N GLY A 75 -0.01 -3.68 -7.84
CA GLY A 75 0.00 -4.72 -8.85
C GLY A 75 1.09 -4.44 -9.88
N TRP A 76 1.30 -5.41 -10.76
CA TRP A 76 2.22 -5.31 -11.88
C TRP A 76 1.51 -5.74 -13.16
N LEU A 77 2.00 -5.25 -14.29
CA LEU A 77 1.56 -5.70 -15.60
C LEU A 77 2.52 -6.79 -16.05
N GLU A 78 1.97 -7.92 -16.47
CA GLU A 78 2.75 -8.99 -17.10
C GLU A 78 2.45 -9.02 -18.60
N PRO A 79 3.49 -9.20 -19.44
CA PRO A 79 3.26 -9.46 -20.85
C PRO A 79 2.41 -10.70 -21.02
N TRP A 80 1.27 -10.55 -21.68
CA TRP A 80 0.45 -11.68 -22.06
C TRP A 80 0.98 -12.28 -23.37
N SER A 81 1.29 -13.59 -23.36
CA SER A 81 1.89 -14.31 -24.51
C SER A 81 0.86 -14.76 -25.57
N GLY A 82 -0.43 -14.56 -25.31
CA GLY A 82 -1.49 -14.89 -26.26
C GLY A 82 -1.58 -13.91 -27.42
N GLN A 83 -2.26 -14.33 -28.49
CA GLN A 83 -2.63 -13.39 -29.55
C GLN A 83 -3.78 -12.49 -29.06
N PRO A 84 -3.66 -11.16 -29.21
CA PRO A 84 -4.76 -10.24 -28.98
C PRO A 84 -6.01 -10.70 -29.74
N ALA A 85 -7.13 -10.88 -29.04
CA ALA A 85 -8.42 -11.15 -29.68
C ALA A 85 -8.88 -9.98 -30.57
N HIS A 86 -8.30 -8.79 -30.36
CA HIS A 86 -8.62 -7.57 -31.07
C HIS A 86 -7.34 -6.83 -31.47
N PRO A 87 -7.36 -6.07 -32.58
CA PRO A 87 -6.25 -5.20 -32.96
C PRO A 87 -5.93 -4.20 -31.83
N PRO A 88 -4.65 -3.77 -31.69
CA PRO A 88 -4.26 -2.81 -30.68
C PRO A 88 -5.10 -1.53 -30.81
N LEU A 89 -5.76 -1.15 -29.72
CA LEU A 89 -6.61 0.02 -29.68
C LEU A 89 -5.75 1.29 -29.79
N ASN A 90 -6.09 2.18 -30.72
CA ASN A 90 -5.44 3.48 -30.79
C ASN A 90 -5.98 4.40 -29.68
N LEU A 91 -5.33 4.35 -28.51
CA LEU A 91 -5.70 5.15 -27.34
C LEU A 91 -5.35 6.64 -27.47
N SER A 92 -4.65 7.07 -28.54
CA SER A 92 -4.27 8.48 -28.73
C SER A 92 -5.46 9.35 -29.13
N ALA A 93 -6.47 8.76 -29.75
CA ALA A 93 -7.70 9.41 -30.13
C ALA A 93 -8.83 8.83 -29.29
N LYS A 94 -9.24 9.53 -28.22
CA LYS A 94 -10.38 9.15 -27.37
C LYS A 94 -11.71 9.35 -28.13
N THR A 95 -11.88 8.71 -29.29
CA THR A 95 -13.02 8.91 -30.20
C THR A 95 -14.20 8.01 -29.88
N GLU A 96 -13.95 6.90 -29.19
CA GLU A 96 -14.96 5.90 -28.86
C GLU A 96 -15.58 6.15 -27.49
N LEU A 97 -16.82 5.70 -27.32
CA LEU A 97 -17.51 5.73 -26.03
C LEU A 97 -16.80 4.80 -25.04
N VAL A 98 -16.51 5.30 -23.84
CA VAL A 98 -15.92 4.51 -22.76
C VAL A 98 -16.88 4.44 -21.58
N ALA A 99 -16.89 3.29 -20.89
CA ALA A 99 -17.49 3.17 -19.57
C ALA A 99 -16.41 3.43 -18.50
N TRP A 100 -16.70 4.32 -17.56
CA TRP A 100 -15.82 4.61 -16.43
C TRP A 100 -16.50 4.25 -15.11
N ALA A 101 -15.96 3.25 -14.41
CA ALA A 101 -16.45 2.83 -13.10
C ALA A 101 -15.56 3.39 -11.99
N VAL A 102 -16.16 4.13 -11.04
CA VAL A 102 -15.45 4.75 -9.92
C VAL A 102 -16.29 4.69 -8.65
N SER A 103 -15.73 4.11 -7.58
CA SER A 103 -16.43 3.93 -6.30
C SER A 103 -16.24 5.09 -5.31
N ASN A 104 -15.09 5.79 -5.36
CA ASN A 104 -14.75 6.89 -4.44
C ASN A 104 -14.78 8.25 -5.17
N TRP A 105 -15.87 8.55 -5.90
CA TRP A 105 -15.95 9.76 -6.73
C TRP A 105 -15.94 11.05 -5.89
N LYS A 106 -15.22 12.07 -6.35
CA LYS A 106 -15.16 13.41 -5.75
C LYS A 106 -15.05 14.45 -6.88
N PRO A 107 -15.83 15.54 -6.84
CA PRO A 107 -15.91 16.51 -7.95
C PRO A 107 -14.55 17.13 -8.29
N ASP A 108 -13.73 17.41 -7.27
CA ASP A 108 -12.45 18.10 -7.43
C ASP A 108 -11.28 17.17 -7.84
N SER A 109 -11.53 15.88 -8.05
CA SER A 109 -10.48 14.91 -8.35
C SER A 109 -9.93 15.10 -9.77
N ALA A 110 -8.61 14.99 -9.95
CA ALA A 110 -7.97 15.12 -11.26
C ALA A 110 -8.52 14.13 -12.31
N ARG A 111 -8.96 12.94 -11.90
CA ARG A 111 -9.59 11.95 -12.80
C ARG A 111 -10.94 12.41 -13.35
N VAL A 112 -11.71 13.22 -12.61
CA VAL A 112 -12.97 13.81 -13.08
C VAL A 112 -12.72 14.90 -14.12
N ARG A 113 -11.58 15.59 -14.05
CA ARG A 113 -11.20 16.55 -15.10
C ARG A 113 -10.74 15.88 -16.40
N TYR A 114 -10.41 14.59 -16.34
CA TYR A 114 -9.84 13.84 -17.47
C TYR A 114 -10.87 13.02 -18.26
N TYR A 115 -11.94 12.59 -17.60
CA TYR A 115 -13.06 11.82 -18.15
C TYR A 115 -14.30 12.70 -18.16
#